data_AF-A0A348ZTZ3-F1
#
_entry.id   AF-A0A348ZTZ3-F1
#
_cell.length_a   1.000
_cell.length_b   1.000
_cell.length_c   1.000
_cell.angle_alpha   90.00
_cell.angle_beta   90.00
_cell.angle_gamma   90.00
#
_symmetry.space_group_name_H-M   'P 1'
#
loop_
_entity.id
_entity.type
_entity.pdbx_description
1 polymer ?
#
loop_
_entity_poly.entity_id
_entity_poly.type
_entity_poly.pdbx_seq_one_letter_code
_entity_poly.pdbx_strand_id
1 'polypeptide(L)'
;MAEKAIIMGAAGRDFHNFNVYFRDNPRYDVVAFTAAQIPSIENRIYPPLLSGKRYPEGIPIHPEADLPGLIRQYQADLVVFSYSDVPHVEVMHKASLAMAEGADFILVGATYTMLKSTKPVVSVCAVRTGAGKSQTTRKVCEILWRLGKKVVVVRHPMP
;
A
#
# COMPACT_ATOMS: atom_id res chain seq x y z
N MET A 1 -4.41 -5.76 23.56
CA MET A 1 -3.19 -6.20 22.86
C MET A 1 -3.23 -5.59 21.47
N ALA A 2 -2.09 -5.27 20.85
CA ALA A 2 -2.10 -4.79 19.46
C ALA A 2 -2.43 -5.97 18.52
N GLU A 3 -3.27 -5.74 17.51
CA GLU A 3 -3.61 -6.73 16.48
C GLU A 3 -2.40 -6.95 15.57
N LYS A 4 -1.97 -8.20 15.44
CA LYS A 4 -0.87 -8.58 14.54
C LYS A 4 -1.36 -8.59 13.11
N ALA A 5 -0.71 -7.81 12.26
CA ALA A 5 -1.10 -7.65 10.87
C ALA A 5 -0.01 -8.13 9.91
N ILE A 6 -0.39 -8.88 8.88
CA ILE A 6 0.43 -9.16 7.71
C ILE A 6 -0.10 -8.30 6.57
N ILE A 7 0.78 -7.50 5.93
CA ILE A 7 0.40 -6.70 4.77
C ILE A 7 0.77 -7.47 3.50
N MET A 8 -0.24 -7.81 2.69
CA MET A 8 -0.02 -8.38 1.37
C MET A 8 0.43 -7.29 0.41
N GLY A 9 1.68 -7.37 -0.02
CA GLY A 9 2.35 -6.41 -0.86
C GLY A 9 3.64 -5.87 -0.24
N ALA A 10 4.60 -5.54 -1.09
CA ALA A 10 5.93 -5.10 -0.70
C ALA A 10 6.46 -4.00 -1.63
N ALA A 11 5.59 -3.15 -2.16
CA ALA A 11 5.97 -2.02 -3.01
C ALA A 11 4.97 -0.86 -2.93
N GLY A 12 5.23 0.21 -3.68
CA GLY A 12 4.30 1.30 -4.00
C GLY A 12 3.21 1.58 -2.95
N ARG A 13 1.98 1.14 -3.24
CA ARG A 13 0.79 1.35 -2.39
C ARG A 13 0.89 0.64 -1.04
N ASP A 14 1.54 -0.51 -0.98
CA ASP A 14 1.61 -1.38 0.18
C ASP A 14 2.45 -0.73 1.28
N PHE A 15 3.65 -0.25 0.92
CA PHE A 15 4.47 0.57 1.83
C PHE A 15 3.81 1.90 2.15
N HIS A 16 3.10 2.50 1.20
CA HIS A 16 2.33 3.71 1.45
C HIS A 16 1.26 3.49 2.53
N ASN A 17 0.44 2.43 2.40
CA ASN A 17 -0.59 2.06 3.38
C ASN A 17 0.03 1.84 4.75
N PHE A 18 1.16 1.12 4.83
CA PHE A 18 1.93 0.98 6.07
C PHE A 18 2.29 2.34 6.67
N ASN A 19 2.96 3.19 5.88
CA ASN A 19 3.48 4.47 6.36
C ASN A 19 2.40 5.44 6.84
N VAL A 20 1.22 5.44 6.22
CA VAL A 20 0.15 6.40 6.54
C VAL A 20 -0.85 5.89 7.58
N TYR A 21 -1.08 4.57 7.66
CA TYR A 21 -2.15 4.02 8.49
C TYR A 21 -1.66 3.12 9.63
N PHE A 22 -0.56 2.38 9.45
CA PHE A 22 -0.11 1.36 10.41
C PHE A 22 1.09 1.80 11.26
N ARG A 23 2.06 2.49 10.65
CA ARG A 23 3.39 2.76 11.22
C ARG A 23 3.34 3.26 12.66
N ASP A 24 2.56 4.30 12.91
CA ASP A 24 2.48 4.98 14.21
C ASP A 24 1.17 4.67 14.96
N ASN A 25 0.39 3.68 14.50
CA ASN A 25 -0.94 3.37 15.04
C ASN A 25 -0.90 2.22 16.06
N PRO A 26 -1.01 2.50 17.37
CA PRO A 26 -0.78 1.50 18.44
C PRO A 26 -1.77 0.33 18.42
N ARG A 27 -2.86 0.44 17.65
CA ARG A 27 -3.81 -0.65 17.43
C ARG A 27 -3.16 -1.85 16.74
N TYR A 28 -2.20 -1.62 15.85
CA TYR A 28 -1.64 -2.66 15.00
C TYR A 28 -0.16 -2.90 15.28
N ASP A 29 0.27 -4.15 15.12
CA ASP A 29 1.66 -4.58 15.07
C ASP A 29 1.89 -5.31 13.73
N VAL A 30 2.57 -4.67 12.79
CA VAL A 30 2.81 -5.23 11.45
C VAL A 30 4.01 -6.15 11.51
N VAL A 31 3.73 -7.46 11.49
CA VAL A 31 4.74 -8.51 11.72
C VAL A 31 5.46 -8.93 10.44
N ALA A 32 4.84 -8.72 9.27
CA ALA A 32 5.41 -9.08 7.99
C ALA A 32 4.75 -8.33 6.82
N PHE A 33 5.52 -8.16 5.75
CA PHE A 33 5.01 -7.96 4.40
C PHE A 33 5.11 -9.25 3.59
N THR A 34 4.31 -9.39 2.54
CA THR A 34 4.49 -10.45 1.54
C THR A 34 4.69 -9.92 0.12
N ALA A 35 5.47 -10.63 -0.68
CA ALA A 35 5.80 -10.27 -2.06
C ALA A 35 5.39 -11.35 -3.05
N ALA A 36 4.63 -10.96 -4.08
CA ALA A 36 4.15 -11.87 -5.11
C ALA A 36 4.88 -11.73 -6.47
N GLN A 37 5.31 -10.52 -6.84
CA GLN A 37 5.64 -10.21 -8.24
C GLN A 37 7.02 -9.58 -8.47
N ILE A 38 7.69 -9.07 -7.44
CA ILE A 38 8.92 -8.30 -7.60
C ILE A 38 10.10 -9.22 -7.33
N PRO A 39 10.90 -9.58 -8.36
CA PRO A 39 12.05 -10.46 -8.16
C PRO A 39 13.00 -9.87 -7.13
N SER A 40 13.55 -10.72 -6.26
CA SER A 40 14.58 -10.36 -5.28
C SER A 40 14.15 -9.40 -4.17
N ILE A 41 12.86 -9.12 -4.00
CA ILE A 41 12.37 -8.35 -2.83
C ILE A 41 11.99 -9.27 -1.67
N GLU A 42 11.57 -10.49 -1.98
CA GLU A 42 11.37 -11.56 -1.02
C GLU A 42 12.65 -11.79 -0.21
N ASN A 43 12.49 -12.04 1.09
CA ASN A 43 13.55 -12.20 2.09
C ASN A 43 14.36 -10.92 2.38
N ARG A 44 13.90 -9.75 1.93
CA ARG A 44 14.43 -8.46 2.40
C ARG A 44 13.70 -7.98 3.65
N ILE A 45 14.19 -6.89 4.19
CA ILE A 45 13.58 -6.17 5.32
C ILE A 45 13.14 -4.79 4.81
N TYR A 46 11.88 -4.42 5.05
CA TYR A 46 11.45 -3.04 4.94
C TYR A 46 12.21 -2.23 6.01
N PRO A 47 13.00 -1.21 5.60
CA PRO A 47 14.11 -0.75 6.41
C PRO A 47 13.68 -0.06 7.71
N PRO A 48 14.41 -0.26 8.84
CA PRO A 48 14.18 0.44 10.10
C PRO A 48 13.98 1.94 9.97
N LEU A 49 14.82 2.58 9.14
CA LEU A 49 14.82 4.04 8.92
C LEU A 49 13.47 4.57 8.42
N LEU A 50 12.68 3.74 7.74
CA LEU A 50 11.35 4.08 7.23
C LEU A 50 10.21 3.49 8.06
N SER A 51 10.52 2.62 9.02
CA SER A 51 9.53 1.85 9.78
C SER A 51 9.07 2.56 11.06
N GLY A 52 9.73 3.65 11.46
CA GLY A 52 9.35 4.41 12.65
C GLY A 52 9.73 3.71 13.97
N LYS A 53 9.42 4.34 15.10
CA LYS A 53 9.96 3.94 16.41
C LYS A 53 9.49 2.57 16.91
N ARG A 54 8.39 2.06 16.37
CA ARG A 54 7.77 0.79 16.79
C ARG A 54 8.40 -0.43 16.12
N TYR A 55 9.19 -0.23 15.08
CA TYR A 55 9.80 -1.29 14.27
C TYR A 55 11.30 -1.02 14.11
N PRO A 56 12.08 -1.05 15.21
CA PRO A 56 13.52 -0.71 15.20
C PRO A 56 14.36 -1.67 14.35
N GLU A 57 13.90 -2.90 14.15
CA GLU A 57 14.56 -3.90 13.29
C GLU A 57 13.99 -3.92 11.86
N GLY A 58 13.06 -3.01 11.55
CA GLY A 58 12.31 -3.03 10.30
C GLY A 58 11.24 -4.12 10.32
N ILE A 59 10.73 -4.47 9.13
CA ILE A 59 9.67 -5.47 8.97
C ILE A 59 10.09 -6.48 7.89
N PRO A 60 10.08 -7.79 8.17
CA PRO A 60 10.50 -8.78 7.19
C PRO A 60 9.52 -8.86 6.02
N ILE A 61 10.06 -9.17 4.83
CA ILE A 61 9.30 -9.36 3.60
C ILE A 61 9.46 -10.83 3.20
N HIS A 62 8.36 -11.57 3.13
CA HIS A 62 8.36 -12.99 2.78
C HIS A 62 7.77 -13.24 1.38
N PRO A 63 8.05 -14.39 0.76
CA PRO A 63 7.26 -14.86 -0.38
C PRO A 63 5.77 -14.92 -0.03
N GLU A 64 4.90 -14.47 -0.93
CA GLU A 64 3.45 -14.54 -0.70
C GLU A 64 2.92 -15.98 -0.61
N ALA A 65 3.58 -16.92 -1.27
CA ALA A 65 3.24 -18.34 -1.16
C ALA A 65 3.29 -18.87 0.29
N ASP A 66 4.09 -18.23 1.15
CA ASP A 66 4.24 -18.62 2.55
C ASP A 66 3.13 -18.05 3.46
N LEU A 67 2.24 -17.20 2.94
CA LEU A 67 1.19 -16.51 3.71
C LEU A 67 0.43 -17.44 4.68
N PRO A 68 -0.06 -18.64 4.30
CA PRO A 68 -0.72 -19.54 5.25
C PRO A 68 0.16 -19.93 6.44
N GLY A 69 1.44 -20.22 6.19
CA GLY A 69 2.40 -20.56 7.22
C GLY A 69 2.72 -19.37 8.13
N LEU A 70 2.86 -18.17 7.54
CA LEU A 70 3.13 -16.94 8.27
C LEU A 70 1.96 -16.56 9.19
N ILE A 71 0.70 -16.72 8.75
CA ILE A 71 -0.48 -16.47 9.57
C ILE A 71 -0.42 -17.34 10.83
N ARG A 72 -0.15 -18.64 10.68
CA ARG A 72 -0.02 -19.58 11.81
C ARG A 72 1.19 -19.26 12.69
N GLN A 73 2.35 -19.02 12.09
CA GLN A 73 3.60 -18.77 12.80
C GLN A 73 3.52 -17.50 13.68
N TYR A 74 3.03 -16.40 13.11
CA TYR A 74 2.92 -15.14 13.83
C TYR A 74 1.67 -15.05 14.69
N GLN A 75 0.70 -15.96 14.51
CA GLN A 75 -0.65 -15.83 15.03
C GLN A 75 -1.25 -14.49 14.59
N ALA A 76 -1.22 -14.24 13.28
CA ALA A 76 -1.70 -12.98 12.73
C ALA A 76 -3.22 -12.86 12.90
N ASP A 77 -3.66 -11.73 13.43
CA ASP A 77 -5.09 -11.42 13.58
C ASP A 77 -5.67 -10.93 12.24
N LEU A 78 -4.85 -10.20 11.46
CA LEU A 78 -5.29 -9.50 10.26
C LEU A 78 -4.37 -9.78 9.06
N VAL A 79 -4.97 -9.98 7.90
CA VAL A 79 -4.32 -9.92 6.59
C VAL A 79 -4.85 -8.72 5.83
N VAL A 80 -3.94 -7.78 5.52
CA VAL A 80 -4.26 -6.51 4.88
C VAL A 80 -3.92 -6.60 3.40
N PHE A 81 -4.92 -6.65 2.54
CA PHE A 81 -4.68 -6.68 1.10
C PHE A 81 -4.45 -5.27 0.55
N SER A 82 -3.23 -4.99 0.07
CA SER A 82 -2.83 -3.65 -0.38
C SER A 82 -2.60 -3.51 -1.88
N TYR A 83 -2.65 -4.60 -2.65
CA TYR A 83 -2.49 -4.53 -4.10
C TYR A 83 -3.58 -3.70 -4.80
N SER A 84 -3.26 -3.23 -6.00
CA SER A 84 -4.17 -2.56 -6.93
C SER A 84 -4.29 -3.36 -8.23
N ASP A 85 -5.33 -3.07 -9.02
CA ASP A 85 -5.54 -3.66 -10.36
C ASP A 85 -5.61 -5.21 -10.37
N VAL A 86 -6.13 -5.80 -9.30
CA VAL A 86 -6.33 -7.25 -9.17
C VAL A 86 -7.80 -7.61 -9.47
N PRO A 87 -8.08 -8.67 -10.24
CA PRO A 87 -9.45 -9.13 -10.48
C PRO A 87 -10.19 -9.46 -9.18
N HIS A 88 -11.48 -9.15 -9.11
CA HIS A 88 -12.30 -9.43 -7.93
C HIS A 88 -12.17 -10.88 -7.43
N VAL A 89 -12.18 -11.85 -8.34
CA VAL A 89 -12.07 -13.29 -8.01
C VAL A 89 -10.77 -13.60 -7.28
N GLU A 90 -9.64 -13.06 -7.76
CA GLU A 90 -8.34 -13.23 -7.11
C GLU A 90 -8.33 -12.62 -5.70
N VAL A 91 -8.91 -11.44 -5.52
CA VAL A 91 -9.06 -10.81 -4.18
C VAL A 91 -9.83 -11.74 -3.24
N MET A 92 -10.93 -12.33 -3.70
CA MET A 92 -11.76 -13.21 -2.88
C MET A 92 -11.08 -14.56 -2.59
N HIS A 93 -10.25 -15.08 -3.49
CA HIS A 93 -9.42 -16.25 -3.20
C HIS A 93 -8.39 -15.98 -2.11
N LYS A 94 -7.72 -14.82 -2.14
CA LYS A 94 -6.80 -14.40 -1.06
C LYS A 94 -7.52 -14.21 0.27
N ALA A 95 -8.71 -13.61 0.25
CA ALA A 95 -9.55 -13.47 1.44
C ALA A 95 -9.92 -14.82 2.05
N SER A 96 -10.38 -15.75 1.22
CA SER A 96 -10.75 -17.09 1.66
C SER A 96 -9.58 -17.84 2.28
N LEU A 97 -8.38 -17.72 1.69
CA LEU A 97 -7.16 -18.32 2.22
C LEU A 97 -6.79 -17.73 3.59
N ALA A 98 -6.80 -16.41 3.74
CA ALA A 98 -6.50 -15.76 5.03
C ALA A 98 -7.46 -16.20 6.14
N MET A 99 -8.77 -16.20 5.85
CA MET A 99 -9.80 -16.58 6.80
C MET A 99 -9.77 -18.08 7.15
N ALA A 100 -9.41 -18.95 6.20
CA ALA A 100 -9.24 -20.38 6.46
C ALA A 100 -8.10 -20.67 7.46
N GLU A 101 -7.09 -19.80 7.51
CA GLU A 101 -5.96 -19.88 8.45
C GLU A 101 -6.24 -19.10 9.76
N GLY A 102 -7.43 -18.50 9.89
CA GLY A 102 -7.90 -17.87 11.13
C GLY A 102 -7.67 -16.36 11.24
N ALA A 103 -7.18 -15.69 10.19
CA ALA A 103 -6.99 -14.24 10.18
C ALA A 103 -8.14 -13.52 9.46
N ASP A 104 -8.57 -12.37 9.99
CA ASP A 104 -9.51 -11.50 9.29
C ASP A 104 -8.85 -10.93 8.03
N PHE A 105 -9.63 -10.79 6.96
CA PHE A 105 -9.16 -10.16 5.73
C PHE A 105 -9.71 -8.74 5.61
N ILE A 106 -8.84 -7.75 5.45
CA ILE A 106 -9.25 -6.35 5.37
C ILE A 106 -8.76 -5.65 4.10
N LEU A 107 -9.62 -4.75 3.61
CA LEU A 107 -9.29 -3.77 2.57
C LEU A 107 -9.30 -2.38 3.19
N VAL A 108 -8.16 -1.69 3.14
CA VAL A 108 -8.06 -0.35 3.73
C VAL A 108 -8.70 0.68 2.80
N GLY A 109 -9.74 1.34 3.30
CA GLY A 109 -10.45 2.39 2.57
C GLY A 109 -9.55 3.60 2.27
N ALA A 110 -9.82 4.27 1.13
CA ALA A 110 -9.05 5.42 0.67
C ALA A 110 -9.03 6.57 1.69
N THR A 111 -10.10 6.75 2.48
CA THR A 111 -10.18 7.77 3.53
C THR A 111 -9.09 7.66 4.59
N TYR A 112 -8.56 6.46 4.81
CA TYR A 112 -7.48 6.20 5.77
C TYR A 112 -6.09 6.29 5.14
N THR A 113 -5.99 6.14 3.82
CA THR A 113 -4.72 6.04 3.10
C THR A 113 -4.42 7.24 2.23
N MET A 114 -5.33 8.20 2.09
CA MET A 114 -5.06 9.46 1.39
C MET A 114 -4.32 10.45 2.29
N LEU A 115 -3.29 11.10 1.74
CA LEU A 115 -2.60 12.20 2.40
C LEU A 115 -3.53 13.42 2.49
N LYS A 116 -3.57 14.07 3.65
CA LYS A 116 -4.28 15.33 3.83
C LYS A 116 -3.52 16.45 3.12
N SER A 117 -4.21 17.20 2.27
CA SER A 117 -3.66 18.39 1.60
C SER A 117 -4.28 19.66 2.16
N THR A 118 -3.44 20.66 2.44
CA THR A 118 -3.89 22.03 2.75
C THR A 118 -4.06 22.88 1.49
N LYS A 119 -3.76 22.32 0.32
CA LYS A 119 -3.91 22.96 -1.01
C LYS A 119 -4.99 22.26 -1.82
N PRO A 120 -5.70 22.97 -2.72
CA PRO A 120 -6.60 22.33 -3.68
C PRO A 120 -5.86 21.27 -4.50
N VAL A 121 -6.45 20.09 -4.61
CA VAL A 121 -5.89 18.96 -5.36
C VAL A 121 -6.73 18.74 -6.60
N VAL A 122 -6.09 18.69 -7.77
CA VAL A 122 -6.71 18.31 -9.03
C VAL A 122 -6.15 16.95 -9.45
N SER A 123 -6.99 15.92 -9.48
CA SER A 123 -6.60 14.59 -9.94
C SER A 123 -6.92 14.42 -11.42
N VAL A 124 -5.95 13.93 -12.20
CA VAL A 124 -6.13 13.58 -13.62
C VAL A 124 -6.10 12.07 -13.77
N CYS A 125 -7.29 11.45 -13.71
CA CYS A 125 -7.47 10.01 -13.84
C CYS A 125 -7.69 9.58 -15.29
N ALA A 126 -7.48 8.29 -15.59
CA ALA A 126 -7.87 7.71 -16.87
C ALA A 126 -8.21 6.23 -16.71
N VAL A 127 -9.08 5.73 -17.58
CA VAL A 127 -9.54 4.34 -17.59
C VAL A 127 -8.51 3.33 -18.10
N ARG A 128 -7.44 3.80 -18.77
CA ARG A 128 -6.34 2.96 -19.26
C ARG A 128 -5.01 3.70 -19.40
N THR A 129 -3.93 2.96 -19.52
CA THR A 129 -2.60 3.49 -19.87
C THR A 129 -2.62 4.05 -21.30
N GLY A 130 -1.84 5.10 -21.56
CA GLY A 130 -1.80 5.78 -22.87
C GLY A 130 -2.97 6.73 -23.15
N ALA A 131 -3.97 6.83 -22.27
CA ALA A 131 -5.14 7.70 -22.46
C ALA A 131 -4.90 9.21 -22.26
N GLY A 132 -3.65 9.68 -22.35
CA GLY A 132 -3.35 11.11 -22.38
C GLY A 132 -3.25 11.85 -21.03
N LYS A 133 -3.15 11.14 -19.90
CA LYS A 133 -3.04 11.76 -18.56
C LYS A 133 -1.99 12.87 -18.50
N SER A 134 -0.80 12.64 -19.04
CA SER A 134 0.30 13.63 -19.02
C SER A 134 0.00 14.88 -19.85
N GLN A 135 -0.61 14.71 -21.02
CA GLN A 135 -1.02 15.80 -21.90
C GLN A 135 -2.10 16.65 -21.22
N THR A 136 -3.11 15.99 -20.64
CA THR A 136 -4.17 16.66 -19.88
C THR A 136 -3.60 17.40 -18.67
N THR A 137 -2.70 16.78 -17.89
CA THR A 137 -2.02 17.44 -16.77
C THR A 137 -1.27 18.69 -17.21
N ARG A 138 -0.48 18.62 -18.30
CA ARG A 138 0.23 19.79 -18.83
C ARG A 138 -0.74 20.91 -19.22
N LYS A 139 -1.86 20.57 -19.85
CA LYS A 139 -2.86 21.56 -20.24
C LYS A 139 -3.54 22.23 -19.04
N VAL A 140 -3.88 21.45 -18.01
CA VAL A 140 -4.43 21.96 -16.75
C VAL A 140 -3.41 22.89 -16.06
N CYS A 141 -2.13 22.50 -15.99
CA CYS A 141 -1.08 23.35 -15.43
C CYS A 141 -0.96 24.67 -16.19
N GLU A 142 -0.94 24.64 -17.52
CA GLU A 142 -0.88 25.83 -18.37
C GLU A 142 -2.06 26.80 -18.09
N ILE A 143 -3.28 26.28 -18.02
CA ILE A 143 -4.48 27.09 -17.71
C ILE A 143 -4.34 27.73 -16.33
N LEU A 144 -3.96 26.96 -15.30
CA LEU A 144 -3.81 27.47 -13.94
C LEU A 144 -2.69 28.51 -13.82
N TRP A 145 -1.58 28.35 -14.56
CA TRP A 145 -0.53 29.36 -14.64
C TRP A 145 -1.01 30.66 -15.28
N ARG A 146 -1.78 30.59 -16.38
CA ARG A 146 -2.39 31.78 -17.01
C ARG A 146 -3.37 32.50 -16.07
N LEU A 147 -3.97 31.78 -15.12
CA LEU A 147 -4.79 32.32 -14.04
C LEU A 147 -3.99 32.79 -12.81
N GLY A 148 -2.66 32.87 -12.92
CA GLY A 148 -1.77 33.35 -11.86
C GLY A 148 -1.59 32.39 -10.67
N LYS A 149 -1.97 31.11 -10.79
CA LYS A 149 -1.81 30.12 -9.71
C LYS A 149 -0.41 29.51 -9.74
N LYS A 150 0.15 29.21 -8.55
CA LYS A 150 1.35 28.38 -8.42
C LYS A 150 0.95 26.92 -8.40
N VAL A 151 1.56 26.10 -9.26
CA VAL A 151 1.19 24.69 -9.47
C VAL A 151 2.41 23.81 -9.28
N VAL A 152 2.21 22.65 -8.64
CA VAL A 152 3.22 21.59 -8.48
C VAL A 152 2.61 20.29 -8.98
N VAL A 153 3.38 19.51 -9.74
CA VAL A 153 2.97 18.19 -10.22
C VAL A 153 3.49 17.14 -9.26
N VAL A 154 2.59 16.34 -8.71
CA VAL A 154 2.91 15.14 -7.94
C VAL A 154 2.71 13.94 -8.86
N ARG A 155 3.75 13.12 -9.04
CA ARG A 155 3.69 11.89 -9.84
C ARG A 155 4.34 10.75 -9.07
N HIS A 156 3.75 9.56 -9.18
CA HIS A 156 4.46 8.34 -8.79
C HIS A 156 5.55 8.07 -9.85
N PRO A 157 6.83 7.88 -9.44
CA PRO A 157 7.85 7.43 -10.37
C PRO A 157 7.50 6.00 -10.80
N MET A 158 7.12 5.84 -12.07
CA MET A 158 7.14 4.53 -12.72
C MET A 158 8.57 4.31 -13.24
N PRO A 159 9.14 3.10 -13.08
CA PRO A 159 10.35 2.69 -13.80
C PRO A 159 10.17 2.81 -15.32
#